data_AF-A0A4Q0B195-F1
#
_entry.id   AF-A0A4Q0B195-F1
#
_cell.length_a   1.000
_cell.length_b   1.000
_cell.length_c   1.000
_cell.angle_alpha   90.00
_cell.angle_beta   90.00
_cell.angle_gamma   90.00
#
_symmetry.space_group_name_H-M   'P 1'
#
loop_
_entity.id
_entity.type
_entity.pdbx_description
1 polymer ?
#
loop_
_entity_poly.entity_id
_entity_poly.type
_entity_poly.pdbx_seq_one_letter_code
_entity_poly.pdbx_strand_id
1 'polypeptide(L)'
;MNTNNKTENKNGKPLQRLFNSEWITNNLFFILFISFLAVLYIANGHVADKTIRNISKTKNDIKDLQYQYKTLKSEVMFKTEETEILKKVEPMGIQINKELPVKLYTKKK
;
A
#
# COMPACT_ATOMS: atom_id res chain seq x y z
N MET A 1 58.02 53.35 8.35
CA MET A 1 57.84 51.90 8.49
C MET A 1 56.60 51.67 9.36
N ASN A 2 55.44 51.38 8.77
CA ASN A 2 54.25 51.01 9.53
C ASN A 2 53.77 49.65 9.03
N THR A 3 53.64 48.72 9.97
CA THR A 3 53.38 47.30 9.79
C THR A 3 51.91 46.98 10.02
N ASN A 4 51.50 45.85 9.45
CA ASN A 4 50.39 45.00 9.88
C ASN A 4 48.97 45.47 9.53
N ASN A 5 48.32 44.82 8.56
CA ASN A 5 47.69 43.49 8.67
C ASN A 5 46.46 43.53 9.60
N LYS A 6 45.26 43.33 9.03
CA LYS A 6 44.51 42.07 9.23
C LYS A 6 43.29 42.01 8.31
N THR A 7 43.26 40.94 7.53
CA THR A 7 42.11 40.42 6.80
C THR A 7 40.97 40.09 7.76
N GLU A 8 39.86 40.84 7.69
CA GLU A 8 38.62 40.45 8.37
C GLU A 8 37.87 39.40 7.57
N ASN A 9 38.18 38.15 7.92
CA ASN A 9 37.44 36.97 7.56
C ASN A 9 36.00 37.03 8.11
N LYS A 10 35.01 37.26 7.25
CA LYS A 10 33.58 37.23 7.59
C LYS A 10 33.08 35.77 7.70
N ASN A 11 33.56 35.06 8.71
CA ASN A 11 33.10 33.71 9.04
C ASN A 11 31.71 33.72 9.70
N GLY A 12 30.73 33.15 9.00
CA GLY A 12 30.09 31.91 9.48
C GLY A 12 29.04 31.96 10.62
N LYS A 13 28.23 33.01 10.77
CA LYS A 13 27.19 33.04 11.82
C LYS A 13 25.77 33.42 11.36
N PRO A 14 25.21 32.80 10.31
CA PRO A 14 23.80 33.03 9.93
C PRO A 14 22.85 32.54 11.03
N LEU A 15 23.17 31.40 11.66
CA LEU A 15 22.29 30.73 12.62
C LEU A 15 22.17 31.50 13.95
N GLN A 16 23.24 32.17 14.40
CA GLN A 16 23.23 32.94 15.66
C GLN A 16 22.34 34.19 15.58
N ARG A 17 22.21 34.80 14.39
CA ARG A 17 21.33 35.96 14.17
C ARG A 17 19.84 35.59 14.27
N LEU A 18 19.48 34.35 13.99
CA LEU A 18 18.11 33.83 14.10
C LEU A 18 17.73 33.52 15.56
N PHE A 19 18.69 33.42 16.48
CA PHE A 19 18.43 33.20 17.92
C PHE A 19 18.47 34.48 18.76
N ASN A 20 18.66 35.65 18.15
CA ASN A 20 18.59 36.93 18.87
C ASN A 20 17.17 37.16 19.41
N SER A 21 17.05 37.51 20.69
CA SER A 21 15.77 37.74 21.37
C SER A 21 14.88 38.75 20.64
N GLU A 22 15.47 39.80 20.07
CA GLU A 22 14.77 40.80 19.25
C GLU A 22 14.12 40.21 18.00
N TRP A 23 14.74 39.21 17.36
CA TRP A 23 14.18 38.57 16.18
C TRP A 23 13.02 37.64 16.54
N ILE A 24 13.14 36.91 17.65
CA ILE A 24 12.07 36.06 18.19
C ILE A 24 10.85 36.88 18.60
N THR A 25 11.05 38.00 19.30
CA THR A 25 9.93 38.84 19.76
C THR A 25 9.23 39.53 18.58
N ASN A 26 9.97 39.97 17.56
CA ASN A 26 9.40 40.57 16.35
C ASN A 26 8.56 39.59 15.52
N ASN A 27 8.82 38.27 15.63
CA ASN A 27 8.14 37.23 14.86
C ASN A 27 7.32 36.28 15.77
N LEU A 28 6.89 36.74 16.95
CA LEU A 28 6.25 35.90 17.97
C LEU A 28 5.03 35.13 17.44
N PHE A 29 4.15 35.80 16.69
CA PHE A 29 2.95 35.18 16.11
C PHE A 29 3.29 34.03 15.14
N PHE A 30 4.37 34.16 14.36
CA PHE A 30 4.81 33.13 13.42
C PHE A 30 5.34 31.88 14.14
N ILE A 31 6.11 32.08 15.22
CA ILE A 31 6.62 30.97 16.04
C ILE A 31 5.47 30.25 16.75
N LEU A 32 4.50 31.00 17.28
CA LEU A 32 3.27 30.42 17.85
C LEU A 32 2.47 29.63 16.81
N PHE A 33 2.38 30.13 15.58
CA PHE A 33 1.71 29.42 14.49
C PHE A 33 2.39 28.09 14.15
N ILE A 34 3.72 28.07 14.03
CA ILE A 34 4.47 26.82 13.80
C ILE A 34 4.34 25.86 14.99
N SER A 35 4.41 26.37 16.21
CA SER A 35 4.23 25.56 17.42
C SER A 35 2.85 24.91 17.45
N PHE A 36 1.80 25.68 17.13
CA PHE A 36 0.44 25.15 16.98
C PHE A 36 0.36 24.06 15.90
N LEU A 37 0.99 24.30 14.74
CA LEU A 37 1.01 23.33 13.64
C LEU A 37 1.78 22.05 14.02
N ALA A 38 2.85 22.17 14.81
CA ALA A 38 3.61 21.03 15.32
C ALA A 38 2.77 20.19 16.29
N VAL A 39 2.01 20.81 17.19
CA VAL A 39 1.07 20.11 18.08
C VAL A 39 -0.02 19.41 17.27
N LEU A 40 -0.60 20.09 16.28
CA LEU A 40 -1.61 19.51 15.39
C LEU A 40 -1.05 18.33 14.59
N TYR A 41 0.20 18.41 14.14
CA TYR A 41 0.87 17.32 13.43
C TYR A 41 1.07 16.08 14.32
N ILE A 42 1.54 16.28 15.56
CA ILE A 42 1.70 15.19 16.54
C ILE A 42 0.35 14.55 16.86
N ALA A 43 -0.69 15.37 17.05
CA ALA A 43 -2.05 14.90 17.29
C ALA A 43 -2.57 14.04 16.13
N ASN A 44 -2.37 14.49 14.89
CA ASN A 44 -2.74 13.73 13.69
C ASN A 44 -1.94 12.42 13.56
N GLY A 45 -0.66 12.42 13.93
CA GLY A 45 0.15 11.19 13.96
C GLY A 45 -0.45 10.12 14.87
N HIS A 46 -0.95 10.50 16.04
CA HIS A 46 -1.56 9.55 16.96
C HIS A 46 -2.88 8.95 16.44
N VAL A 47 -3.63 9.70 15.62
CA VAL A 47 -4.84 9.20 14.94
C VAL A 47 -4.46 8.23 13.81
N ALA A 48 -3.38 8.50 13.09
CA ALA A 48 -2.86 7.61 12.05
C ALA A 48 -2.45 6.25 12.63
N ASP A 49 -1.73 6.22 13.76
CA ASP A 49 -1.31 4.98 14.42
C ASP A 49 -2.49 4.08 14.81
N LYS A 50 -3.55 4.66 15.38
CA LYS A 50 -4.77 3.93 15.75
C LYS A 50 -5.47 3.36 14.51
N THR A 51 -5.52 4.15 13.45
CA THR A 51 -6.15 3.77 12.18
C THR A 51 -5.38 2.64 11.49
N ILE A 52 -4.05 2.71 11.45
CA ILE A 52 -3.18 1.67 10.88
C ILE A 52 -3.36 0.34 11.63
N ARG A 53 -3.47 0.38 12.96
CA ARG A 53 -3.70 -0.84 13.76
C ARG A 53 -5.07 -1.48 13.46
N ASN A 54 -6.11 -0.67 13.28
CA ASN A 54 -7.44 -1.15 12.92
C ASN A 54 -7.46 -1.74 11.49
N ILE A 55 -6.82 -1.07 10.54
CA ILE A 55 -6.65 -1.57 9.16
C ILE A 55 -5.95 -2.93 9.17
N SER A 56 -4.90 -3.08 9.98
CA SER A 56 -4.16 -4.35 10.08
C SER A 56 -5.03 -5.49 10.61
N LYS A 57 -5.90 -5.24 11.61
CA LYS A 57 -6.88 -6.22 12.08
C LYS A 57 -7.87 -6.62 10.99
N THR A 58 -8.53 -5.64 10.36
CA THR A 58 -9.51 -5.92 9.29
C THR A 58 -8.87 -6.63 8.09
N LYS A 59 -7.60 -6.35 7.79
CA LYS A 59 -6.85 -7.04 6.73
C LYS A 59 -6.63 -8.52 7.03
N ASN A 60 -6.40 -8.89 8.29
CA ASN A 60 -6.27 -10.29 8.69
C ASN A 60 -7.62 -11.02 8.55
N ASP A 61 -8.72 -10.41 8.98
CA ASP A 61 -10.06 -11.00 8.85
C ASP A 61 -10.43 -11.26 7.37
N ILE A 62 -10.11 -10.31 6.49
CA ILE A 62 -10.29 -10.48 5.04
C ILE A 62 -9.42 -11.62 4.49
N LYS A 63 -8.18 -11.75 4.98
CA LYS A 63 -7.24 -12.78 4.53
C LYS A 63 -7.73 -14.17 4.92
N ASP A 64 -8.26 -14.34 6.12
CA ASP A 64 -8.83 -15.61 6.58
C ASP A 64 -10.08 -16.00 5.78
N LEU A 65 -10.94 -15.02 5.46
CA LEU A 65 -12.12 -15.27 4.64
C LEU A 65 -11.74 -15.62 3.18
N GLN A 66 -10.73 -14.95 2.62
CA GLN A 66 -10.18 -15.29 1.31
C GLN A 66 -9.56 -16.68 1.28
N TYR A 67 -8.93 -17.12 2.37
CA TYR A 67 -8.37 -18.46 2.47
C TYR A 67 -9.49 -19.51 2.42
N GLN A 68 -10.54 -19.35 3.23
CA GLN A 68 -11.70 -20.26 3.22
C GLN A 68 -12.37 -20.32 1.85
N TYR A 69 -12.58 -19.17 1.20
CA TYR A 69 -13.13 -19.12 -0.15
C TYR A 69 -12.25 -19.87 -1.17
N LYS A 70 -10.93 -19.66 -1.14
CA LYS A 70 -10.00 -20.34 -2.06
C LYS A 70 -10.00 -21.85 -1.84
N THR A 71 -10.03 -22.32 -0.59
CA THR A 71 -10.07 -23.74 -0.27
C THR A 71 -11.37 -24.38 -0.76
N LEU A 72 -12.52 -23.79 -0.45
CA LEU A 72 -13.83 -24.29 -0.91
C LEU A 72 -13.94 -24.26 -2.44
N LYS A 73 -13.49 -23.18 -3.08
CA LYS A 73 -13.46 -23.09 -4.53
C LYS A 73 -12.54 -24.15 -5.16
N SER A 74 -11.39 -24.42 -4.56
CA SER A 74 -10.48 -25.47 -5.04
C SER A 74 -11.10 -26.86 -4.90
N GLU A 75 -11.82 -27.13 -3.81
CA GLU A 75 -12.54 -28.40 -3.63
C GLU A 75 -13.65 -28.56 -4.68
N VAL A 76 -14.41 -27.50 -4.95
CA VAL A 76 -15.41 -27.51 -6.02
C VAL A 76 -14.77 -27.68 -7.39
N MET A 77 -13.66 -26.98 -7.68
CA MET A 77 -12.94 -27.13 -8.94
C MET A 77 -12.41 -28.54 -9.12
N PHE A 78 -11.89 -29.18 -8.08
CA PHE A 78 -11.45 -30.57 -8.11
C PHE A 78 -12.61 -31.53 -8.42
N LYS A 79 -13.75 -31.37 -7.74
CA LYS A 79 -14.97 -32.15 -8.01
C LYS A 79 -15.57 -31.89 -9.40
N THR A 80 -15.32 -30.71 -9.95
CA THR A 80 -15.81 -30.29 -11.28
C THR A 80 -14.73 -30.52 -12.35
N GLU A 81 -13.54 -30.99 -11.97
CA GLU A 81 -12.45 -31.20 -12.90
C GLU A 81 -12.86 -32.32 -13.86
N GLU A 82 -12.76 -32.03 -15.14
CA GLU A 82 -13.23 -32.89 -16.22
C GLU A 82 -12.62 -34.29 -16.13
N THR A 83 -11.39 -34.41 -15.64
CA THR A 83 -10.65 -35.66 -15.42
C THR A 83 -11.22 -36.52 -14.28
N GLU A 84 -11.72 -35.92 -13.19
CA GLU A 84 -12.39 -36.62 -12.09
C GLU A 84 -13.84 -36.96 -12.44
N ILE A 85 -14.55 -36.04 -13.11
CA ILE A 85 -15.89 -36.31 -13.64
C ILE A 85 -15.83 -37.50 -14.60
N LEU A 86 -14.87 -37.52 -15.54
CA LEU A 86 -14.68 -38.65 -16.45
C LEU A 86 -14.52 -39.98 -15.70
N LYS A 87 -13.66 -40.03 -14.68
CA LYS A 87 -13.47 -41.24 -13.85
C LYS A 87 -14.70 -41.63 -13.03
N LYS A 88 -15.48 -40.66 -12.55
CA LYS A 88 -16.68 -40.91 -11.73
C LYS A 88 -17.90 -41.28 -12.58
N VAL A 89 -17.90 -40.88 -13.84
CA VAL A 89 -18.98 -41.13 -14.81
C VAL A 89 -18.65 -42.32 -15.73
N GLU A 90 -17.40 -42.79 -15.79
CA GLU A 90 -16.97 -44.08 -16.38
C GLU A 90 -17.84 -45.28 -15.95
N PRO A 91 -18.13 -45.51 -14.65
CA PRO A 91 -19.02 -46.59 -14.23
C PRO A 91 -20.51 -46.36 -14.60
N MET A 92 -20.89 -45.14 -15.02
CA MET A 92 -22.22 -44.82 -15.53
C MET A 92 -22.32 -44.95 -17.06
N GLY A 93 -21.23 -45.33 -17.75
CA GLY A 93 -21.23 -45.64 -19.19
C GLY A 93 -21.28 -44.43 -20.13
N ILE A 94 -21.05 -43.22 -19.64
CA ILE A 94 -21.08 -42.00 -20.46
C ILE A 94 -19.66 -41.67 -20.92
N GLN A 95 -19.37 -41.89 -22.21
CA GLN A 95 -18.10 -41.51 -22.84
C GLN A 95 -18.25 -40.19 -23.59
N ILE A 96 -17.39 -39.23 -23.29
CA ILE A 96 -17.30 -37.99 -24.07
C ILE A 96 -16.59 -38.31 -25.37
N ASN A 97 -17.22 -37.98 -26.49
CA ASN A 97 -16.67 -38.23 -27.81
C ASN A 97 -15.43 -37.35 -28.02
N LYS A 98 -14.25 -37.97 -28.12
CA LYS A 98 -12.92 -37.30 -28.20
C LYS A 98 -12.62 -36.73 -29.60
N GLU A 99 -13.55 -36.89 -30.53
CA GLU A 99 -13.38 -36.50 -31.93
C GLU A 99 -13.64 -35.01 -32.10
N LEU A 100 -12.70 -34.34 -32.77
CA LEU A 100 -12.83 -32.93 -33.13
C LEU A 100 -14.12 -32.73 -33.94
N PRO A 101 -14.99 -31.77 -33.58
CA PRO A 101 -16.24 -31.55 -34.30
C PRO A 101 -15.95 -31.21 -35.76
N VAL A 102 -16.38 -32.09 -36.66
CA VAL A 102 -16.15 -31.93 -38.09
C VAL A 102 -17.03 -30.78 -38.59
N LYS A 103 -16.43 -29.71 -39.13
CA LYS A 103 -17.19 -28.64 -39.80
C LYS A 103 -17.94 -29.24 -40.99
N LEU A 104 -19.27 -29.28 -40.88
CA LEU A 104 -20.14 -29.67 -41.98
C LEU A 104 -20.21 -28.53 -42.99
N TYR A 105 -19.49 -28.65 -44.10
CA TYR A 105 -19.70 -27.78 -45.26
C TYR A 105 -20.90 -28.32 -46.04
N THR A 106 -22.03 -27.61 -45.98
CA THR A 106 -23.19 -27.93 -46.81
C THR A 106 -22.85 -27.62 -48.26
N LYS A 107 -22.76 -28.64 -49.12
CA LYS A 107 -22.67 -28.43 -50.57
C LYS A 107 -24.03 -27.95 -51.05
N LYS A 108 -24.13 -26.66 -51.36
CA LYS A 108 -25.35 -26.06 -51.93
C LYS A 108 -25.45 -26.51 -53.39
N LYS A 109 -26.54 -27.25 -53.64
CA LYS A 109 -27.19 -27.69 -54.88
C LYS A 109 -26.39 -27.59 -56.19
#